data_AF-A0A6G8AWW8-F1
#
_entry.id   AF-A0A6G8AWW8-F1
#
_cell.length_a   1.000
_cell.length_b   1.000
_cell.length_c   1.000
_cell.angle_alpha   90.00
_cell.angle_beta   90.00
_cell.angle_gamma   90.00
#
_symmetry.space_group_name_H-M   'P 1'
#
loop_
_entity.id
_entity.type
_entity.pdbx_description
1 polymer ?
#
loop_
_entity_poly.entity_id
_entity_poly.type
_entity_poly.pdbx_seq_one_letter_code
_entity_poly.pdbx_strand_id
1 'polypeptide(L)'
;MAYNKNTYSLEIEVKENNYNIQYENGARITFGYPDDSRVFSGTILKKYTHSCLIDITSNQHLSYQEKQMYKDRIVISYKNIL
;
A
#
# COMPACT_ATOMS: atom_id res chain seq x y z
N MET A 1 -22.56 28.17 -11.33
CA MET A 1 -22.41 26.71 -11.55
C MET A 1 -21.90 26.10 -10.25
N ALA A 2 -22.79 25.58 -9.42
CA ALA A 2 -22.41 24.91 -8.17
C ALA A 2 -22.06 23.45 -8.49
N TYR A 3 -20.78 23.13 -8.51
CA TYR A 3 -20.32 21.74 -8.59
C TYR A 3 -20.66 21.05 -7.27
N ASN A 4 -21.61 20.13 -7.33
CA ASN A 4 -21.96 19.27 -6.22
C ASN A 4 -20.73 18.40 -5.89
N LYS A 5 -19.97 18.80 -4.86
CA LYS A 5 -18.97 17.96 -4.20
C LYS A 5 -19.72 16.86 -3.44
N ASN A 6 -20.31 15.92 -4.15
CA ASN A 6 -20.62 14.63 -3.57
C ASN A 6 -19.27 13.98 -3.29
N THR A 7 -18.80 14.14 -2.06
CA THR A 7 -17.71 13.35 -1.51
C THR A 7 -18.22 11.92 -1.49
N TYR A 8 -17.96 11.16 -2.56
CA TYR A 8 -18.15 9.72 -2.53
C TYR A 8 -17.13 9.16 -1.55
N SER A 9 -17.46 9.14 -0.27
CA SER A 9 -16.81 8.28 0.70
C SER A 9 -17.20 6.86 0.32
N LEU A 10 -16.41 6.26 -0.56
CA LEU A 10 -16.34 4.82 -0.71
C LEU A 10 -15.83 4.28 0.64
N GLU A 11 -16.73 4.19 1.61
CA GLU A 11 -16.56 3.38 2.82
C GLU A 11 -16.56 1.93 2.37
N ILE A 12 -15.43 1.53 1.78
CA ILE A 12 -15.15 0.15 1.45
C ILE A 12 -15.04 -0.55 2.80
N GLU A 13 -16.08 -1.31 3.16
CA GLU A 13 -16.04 -2.19 4.31
C GLU A 13 -14.87 -3.17 4.12
N VAL A 14 -13.82 -2.97 4.92
CA VAL A 14 -12.67 -3.86 4.95
C VAL A 14 -13.09 -5.09 5.73
N LYS A 15 -13.21 -6.22 5.04
CA LYS A 15 -13.41 -7.51 5.71
C LYS A 15 -12.05 -8.02 6.17
N GLU A 16 -11.90 -8.20 7.48
CA GLU A 16 -10.70 -8.84 8.00
C GLU A 16 -10.66 -10.31 7.53
N ASN A 17 -9.46 -10.77 7.17
CA ASN A 17 -9.15 -12.13 6.78
C ASN A 17 -7.83 -12.56 7.42
N ASN A 18 -7.47 -13.83 7.25
CA ASN A 18 -6.29 -14.41 7.89
C ASN A 18 -4.98 -13.70 7.54
N TYR A 19 -4.92 -12.93 6.45
CA TYR A 19 -3.74 -12.17 6.05
C TYR A 19 -3.76 -10.75 6.62
N ASN A 20 -4.84 -9.98 6.43
CA ASN A 20 -4.85 -8.58 6.80
C ASN A 20 -4.88 -8.35 8.33
N ILE A 21 -5.39 -9.31 9.11
CA ILE A 21 -5.43 -9.24 10.57
C ILE A 21 -4.04 -9.20 11.21
N GLN A 22 -3.02 -9.66 10.49
CA GLN A 22 -1.63 -9.67 10.95
C GLN A 22 -0.96 -8.30 10.84
N TYR A 23 -1.64 -7.31 10.24
CA TYR A 23 -1.06 -6.00 9.94
C TYR A 23 -1.94 -4.86 10.44
N GLU A 24 -1.27 -3.77 10.83
CA GLU A 24 -1.91 -2.55 11.29
C GLU A 24 -1.53 -1.36 10.40
N ASN A 25 -2.38 -0.32 10.38
CA ASN A 25 -1.99 0.95 9.76
C ASN A 25 -0.82 1.55 10.53
N GLY A 26 0.20 2.04 9.83
CA GLY A 26 1.44 2.54 10.42
C GLY A 26 2.51 1.46 10.62
N ALA A 27 2.18 0.18 10.44
CA ALA A 27 3.17 -0.89 10.52
C ALA A 27 4.15 -0.82 9.34
N ARG A 28 5.43 -1.07 9.63
CA ARG A 28 6.47 -1.20 8.62
C ARG A 28 6.52 -2.65 8.15
N ILE A 29 6.47 -2.85 6.85
CA ILE A 29 6.46 -4.17 6.22
C ILE A 29 7.51 -4.27 5.12
N THR A 30 7.82 -5.52 4.81
CA THR A 30 8.77 -5.90 3.77
C THR A 30 8.04 -6.75 2.75
N PHE A 31 8.22 -6.50 1.47
CA PHE A 31 7.49 -7.16 0.40
C PHE A 31 8.36 -7.39 -0.84
N GLY A 32 8.01 -8.41 -1.61
CA GLY A 32 8.64 -8.73 -2.89
C GLY A 32 7.74 -8.34 -4.08
N TYR A 33 8.36 -8.19 -5.25
CA TYR A 33 7.64 -8.12 -6.53
C TYR A 33 7.91 -9.38 -7.35
N PRO A 34 6.90 -9.93 -8.08
CA PRO A 34 7.07 -11.19 -8.81
C PRO A 34 8.24 -11.20 -9.82
N ASP A 35 8.54 -10.05 -10.41
CA ASP A 35 9.58 -9.89 -11.44
C ASP A 35 10.82 -9.13 -10.94
N ASP A 36 10.93 -8.92 -9.62
CA ASP A 36 12.05 -8.21 -9.03
C ASP A 36 12.61 -9.00 -7.85
N SER A 37 13.88 -9.39 -7.94
CA SER A 37 14.57 -10.09 -6.85
C SER A 37 14.89 -9.19 -5.66
N ARG A 38 14.69 -7.87 -5.78
CA ARG A 38 14.87 -6.92 -4.68
C ARG A 38 13.75 -7.08 -3.68
N VAL A 39 14.14 -6.93 -2.42
CA VAL A 39 13.22 -6.86 -1.29
C VAL A 39 12.97 -5.40 -0.97
N PHE A 40 11.71 -5.00 -0.94
CA PHE A 40 11.30 -3.64 -0.70
C PHE A 40 10.71 -3.49 0.70
N SER A 41 10.81 -2.29 1.27
CA SER A 41 10.16 -1.96 2.54
C SER A 41 9.33 -0.69 2.42
N GLY A 42 8.32 -0.59 3.28
CA GLY A 42 7.47 0.58 3.36
C GLY A 42 6.55 0.53 4.56
N THR A 43 5.75 1.58 4.72
CA THR A 43 4.81 1.74 5.85
C THR A 43 3.38 1.63 5.35
N ILE A 44 2.53 0.83 6.00
CA ILE A 44 1.12 0.71 5.64
C ILE A 44 0.41 2.03 5.95
N LEU A 45 -0.12 2.69 4.92
CA LEU A 45 -0.97 3.87 5.07
C LEU A 45 -2.44 3.49 5.27
N LYS A 46 -2.90 2.46 4.55
CA LYS A 46 -4.30 2.03 4.58
C LYS A 46 -4.42 0.55 4.27
N LYS A 47 -5.16 -0.19 5.08
CA LYS A 47 -5.57 -1.58 4.81
C LYS A 47 -6.80 -1.63 3.89
N TYR A 48 -6.83 -2.67 3.06
CA TYR A 48 -8.01 -3.13 2.33
C TYR A 48 -8.23 -4.62 2.62
N THR A 49 -9.28 -5.22 2.06
CA THR A 49 -9.59 -6.63 2.29
C THR A 49 -8.44 -7.55 1.83
N HIS A 50 -7.90 -7.36 0.62
CA HIS A 50 -6.89 -8.27 0.03
C HIS A 50 -5.54 -7.61 -0.26
N SER A 51 -5.42 -6.32 0.04
CA SER A 51 -4.26 -5.50 -0.26
C SER A 51 -4.08 -4.40 0.78
N CYS A 52 -2.94 -3.73 0.75
CA CYS A 52 -2.70 -2.53 1.53
C CYS A 52 -2.03 -1.45 0.67
N LEU A 53 -2.34 -0.20 0.96
CA LEU A 53 -1.63 0.97 0.47
C LEU A 53 -0.39 1.18 1.35
N ILE A 54 0.75 1.34 0.70
CA ILE A 54 2.05 1.47 1.35
C ILE A 54 2.72 2.76 0.90
N ASP A 55 3.34 3.44 1.85
CA ASP A 55 4.31 4.51 1.64
C ASP A 55 5.72 3.92 1.44
N ILE A 56 6.34 4.23 0.31
CA ILE A 56 7.67 3.78 -0.09
C ILE A 56 8.71 4.91 -0.08
N THR A 57 8.37 6.09 0.43
CA THR A 57 9.28 7.25 0.50
C THR A 57 10.63 6.88 1.15
N SER A 58 10.58 6.12 2.25
CA SER A 58 11.75 5.71 3.04
C SER A 58 12.45 4.45 2.54
N ASN A 59 12.02 3.88 1.41
CA ASN A 59 12.62 2.66 0.86
C ASN A 59 14.02 2.94 0.30
N GLN A 60 15.03 2.18 0.70
CA GLN A 60 16.42 2.38 0.27
C GLN A 60 16.76 1.68 -1.06
N HIS A 61 15.96 0.70 -1.47
CA HIS A 61 16.20 -0.10 -2.67
C HIS A 61 15.53 0.46 -3.94
N LEU A 62 14.67 1.47 -3.78
CA LEU A 62 14.03 2.18 -4.88
C LEU A 62 14.80 3.46 -5.21
N SER A 63 15.09 3.64 -6.50
CA SER A 63 15.63 4.90 -7.02
C SER A 63 14.62 6.03 -6.89
N TYR A 64 15.11 7.27 -6.95
CA TYR A 64 14.25 8.46 -6.94
C TYR A 64 13.22 8.45 -8.08
N GLN A 65 13.62 7.98 -9.27
CA GLN A 65 12.72 7.92 -10.43
C GLN A 65 11.59 6.92 -10.21
N GLU A 66 11.89 5.73 -9.70
CA GLU A 66 10.87 4.71 -9.38
C GLU A 66 9.88 5.24 -8.34
N LYS A 67 10.37 5.90 -7.29
CA LYS A 67 9.52 6.53 -6.27
C LYS A 67 8.58 7.58 -6.86
N GLN A 68 9.09 8.44 -7.74
CA GLN A 68 8.29 9.47 -8.42
C GLN A 68 7.24 8.87 -9.36
N MET A 69 7.55 7.80 -10.09
CA MET A 69 6.58 7.12 -10.97
C MET A 69 5.35 6.63 -10.19
N TYR A 70 5.56 6.13 -8.98
CA TYR A 70 4.50 5.67 -8.09
C TYR A 70 3.99 6.75 -7.12
N LYS A 71 4.45 8.00 -7.23
CA LYS A 71 4.11 9.09 -6.29
C LYS A 71 4.30 8.67 -4.82
N ASP A 72 5.39 7.96 -4.57
CA ASP A 72 5.79 7.42 -3.27
C ASP A 72 4.80 6.44 -2.62
N ARG A 73 3.78 5.98 -3.37
CA ARG A 73 2.70 5.14 -2.82
C ARG A 73 2.35 4.00 -3.76
N ILE A 74 2.29 2.80 -3.21
CA ILE A 74 1.93 1.61 -3.98
C ILE A 74 0.88 0.79 -3.27
N VAL A 75 0.12 0.02 -4.03
CA VAL A 75 -0.81 -0.98 -3.48
C VAL A 75 -0.23 -2.35 -3.74
N ILE A 76 -0.09 -3.15 -2.68
CA ILE A 76 0.37 -4.54 -2.80
C ILE A 76 -0.64 -5.50 -2.20
N SER A 77 -0.65 -6.74 -2.65
CA SER A 77 -1.41 -7.79 -1.99
C SER A 77 -0.69 -8.25 -0.73
N TYR A 78 -1.45 -8.59 0.32
CA TYR A 78 -0.89 -9.22 1.52
C TYR A 78 -0.12 -10.52 1.21
N LYS A 79 -0.43 -11.19 0.10
CA LYS A 79 0.29 -12.40 -0.34
C LYS A 79 1.74 -12.14 -0.76
N ASN A 80 2.09 -10.89 -1.05
CA ASN A 80 3.44 -10.49 -1.47
C ASN A 80 4.27 -9.92 -0.32
N ILE A 81 3.69 -9.84 0.88
CA ILE A 81 4.40 -9.47 2.10
C ILE A 81 5.14 -10.71 2.59
N LEU A 82 6.40 -10.52 2.97
CA LEU A 82 7.29 -11.56 3.47
C LEU A 82 7.14 -11.76 4.98
#